data_AF-A0A6M2DM51-F1
#
_entry.id   AF-A0A6M2DM51-F1
#
_cell.length_a   1.000
_cell.length_b   1.000
_cell.length_c   1.000
_cell.angle_alpha   90.00
_cell.angle_beta   90.00
_cell.angle_gamma   90.00
#
_symmetry.space_group_name_H-M   'P 1'
#
loop_
_entity.id
_entity.type
_entity.pdbx_description
1 polymer ?
#
loop_
_entity_poly.entity_id
_entity_poly.type
_entity_poly.pdbx_seq_one_letter_code
_entity_poly.pdbx_strand_id
1 'polypeptide(L)'
;CTEQEDNVGKCVTTIKTCKQGEDVCLTEIKWGSTPYWSPGAQKQYYYSKRCATKKQCARTREKNMPYCTHIWYEDWSCSECCQGDRCNYYVINSSSLQKVSIAVVIGAFIYQLLMIY
;
A
#
# COMPACT_ATOMS: atom_id res chain seq x y z
N CYS A 1 3.43 -2.76 12.21
CA CYS A 1 4.59 -3.67 12.38
C CYS A 1 5.82 -3.04 11.73
N THR A 2 7.02 -3.47 12.10
CA THR A 2 8.29 -2.92 11.55
C THR A 2 9.20 -4.09 11.18
N GLU A 3 9.69 -4.10 9.95
CA GLU A 3 10.69 -5.05 9.41
C GLU A 3 10.42 -6.51 9.81
N GLN A 4 9.19 -6.98 9.62
CA GLN A 4 8.84 -8.40 9.81
C GLN A 4 9.21 -9.19 8.55
N GLU A 5 9.57 -10.46 8.71
CA GLU A 5 9.96 -11.33 7.58
C GLU A 5 8.77 -11.75 6.69
N ASP A 6 7.55 -11.64 7.21
CA ASP A 6 6.33 -12.02 6.50
C ASP A 6 5.14 -11.13 6.91
N ASN A 7 4.09 -11.09 6.08
CA ASN A 7 2.84 -10.38 6.35
C ASN A 7 1.87 -11.20 7.22
N VAL A 8 2.39 -11.70 8.34
CA VAL A 8 1.63 -12.48 9.32
C VAL A 8 1.86 -11.91 10.73
N GLY A 9 1.25 -12.54 11.74
CA GLY A 9 1.42 -12.14 13.14
C GLY A 9 1.16 -10.64 13.35
N LYS A 10 2.16 -9.92 13.86
CA LYS A 10 2.04 -8.49 14.19
C LYS A 10 1.58 -7.63 13.02
N CYS A 11 1.88 -7.99 11.76
CA CYS A 11 1.47 -7.18 10.62
C CYS A 11 -0.04 -7.24 10.32
N VAL A 12 -0.72 -8.30 10.75
CA VAL A 12 -2.16 -8.49 10.51
C VAL A 12 -3.00 -8.42 11.78
N THR A 13 -2.45 -8.78 12.94
CA THR A 13 -3.16 -8.82 14.22
C THR A 13 -3.04 -7.55 15.04
N THR A 14 -1.96 -6.79 14.89
CA THR A 14 -1.72 -5.58 15.70
C THR A 14 -2.39 -4.37 15.04
N ILE A 15 -3.38 -3.80 15.73
CA ILE A 15 -4.04 -2.56 15.32
C ILE A 15 -3.44 -1.41 16.12
N LYS A 16 -3.15 -0.30 15.44
CA LYS A 16 -2.66 0.93 16.05
C LYS A 16 -3.53 2.09 15.61
N THR A 17 -4.10 2.82 16.57
CA THR A 17 -4.80 4.07 16.29
C THR A 17 -3.82 5.13 15.79
N CYS A 18 -4.11 5.72 14.64
CA CYS A 18 -3.29 6.76 14.06
C CYS A 18 -3.35 8.06 14.89
N LYS A 19 -2.23 8.79 14.93
CA LYS A 19 -2.16 10.09 15.61
C LYS A 19 -2.89 11.16 14.82
N GLN A 20 -3.21 12.27 15.49
CA GLN A 20 -3.74 13.45 14.81
C GLN A 20 -2.80 13.87 13.67
N GLY A 21 -3.36 14.03 12.47
CA GLY A 21 -2.62 14.37 11.25
C GLY A 21 -2.09 13.17 10.44
N GLU A 22 -2.10 11.95 10.99
CA GLU A 22 -1.83 10.73 10.23
C GLU A 22 -3.13 10.23 9.59
N ASP A 23 -3.30 10.49 8.30
CA ASP A 23 -4.55 10.29 7.57
C ASP A 23 -4.52 9.12 6.57
N VAL A 24 -3.39 8.40 6.48
CA VAL A 24 -3.21 7.23 5.62
C VAL A 24 -2.44 6.12 6.31
N CYS A 25 -2.68 4.88 5.85
CA CYS A 25 -1.82 3.75 6.16
C CYS A 25 -0.74 3.62 5.07
N LEU A 26 0.51 3.54 5.49
CA LEU A 26 1.67 3.30 4.63
C LEU A 26 2.18 1.88 4.87
N THR A 27 2.32 1.14 3.78
CA THR A 27 2.99 -0.16 3.73
C THR A 27 4.28 -0.05 2.93
N GLU A 28 5.35 -0.65 3.46
CA GLU A 28 6.63 -0.80 2.79
C GLU A 28 6.99 -2.29 2.81
N ILE A 29 7.32 -2.84 1.65
CA ILE A 29 7.90 -4.18 1.51
C ILE A 29 9.24 -4.03 0.82
N LYS A 30 10.28 -4.64 1.39
CA LYS A 30 11.61 -4.68 0.80
C LYS A 30 12.02 -6.13 0.61
N TRP A 31 12.81 -6.37 -0.41
CA TRP A 31 13.51 -7.61 -0.65
C TRP A 31 14.99 -7.29 -0.81
N GLY A 32 15.83 -7.93 -0.01
CA GLY A 32 17.27 -7.73 -0.09
C GLY A 32 18.01 -8.30 1.10
N SER A 33 19.28 -7.93 1.23
CA SER A 33 20.20 -8.41 2.27
C SER A 33 20.48 -7.34 3.35
N THR A 34 19.52 -6.46 3.62
CA THR A 34 19.70 -5.35 4.58
C THR A 34 20.00 -5.83 6.01
N PRO A 35 20.74 -5.08 6.84
CA PRO A 35 21.22 -3.71 6.62
C PRO A 35 22.59 -3.58 5.94
N TYR A 36 23.38 -4.66 5.81
CA TYR A 36 24.70 -4.61 5.18
C TYR A 36 24.83 -5.65 4.06
N TRP A 37 25.27 -5.21 2.89
CA TRP A 37 25.62 -6.11 1.80
C TRP A 37 26.80 -6.98 2.24
N SER A 38 26.66 -8.30 2.08
CA SER A 38 27.71 -9.28 2.29
C SER A 38 27.64 -10.34 1.19
N PRO A 39 28.78 -10.81 0.65
CA PRO A 39 28.79 -11.92 -0.30
C PRO A 39 28.08 -13.14 0.30
N GLY A 40 27.05 -13.63 -0.39
CA GLY A 40 26.27 -14.79 0.06
C GLY A 40 25.26 -14.53 1.17
N ALA A 41 24.97 -13.26 1.51
CA ALA A 41 23.88 -12.95 2.44
C ALA A 41 22.54 -13.45 1.89
N GLN A 42 21.79 -14.17 2.73
CA GLN A 42 20.46 -14.63 2.38
C GLN A 42 19.53 -13.43 2.23
N LYS A 43 18.90 -13.30 1.06
CA LYS A 43 17.86 -12.31 0.83
C LYS A 43 16.58 -12.74 1.53
N GLN A 44 15.88 -11.77 2.08
CA GLN A 44 14.58 -12.00 2.73
C GLN A 44 13.68 -10.79 2.56
N TYR A 45 12.42 -10.97 2.93
CA TYR A 45 11.44 -9.90 2.93
C TYR A 45 11.51 -9.07 4.21
N TYR A 46 11.18 -7.80 4.10
CA TYR A 46 11.00 -6.89 5.24
C TYR A 46 9.70 -6.12 5.07
N TYR A 47 8.68 -6.48 5.85
CA TYR A 47 7.36 -5.87 5.86
C TYR A 47 7.23 -4.85 6.98
N SER A 48 6.88 -3.62 6.62
CA SER A 48 6.60 -2.53 7.56
C SER A 48 5.25 -1.90 7.26
N LYS A 49 4.43 -1.69 8.30
CA LYS A 49 3.11 -1.08 8.22
C LYS A 49 2.93 -0.06 9.33
N ARG A 50 2.54 1.16 8.98
CA ARG A 50 2.38 2.27 9.92
C ARG A 50 1.35 3.30 9.44
N CYS A 51 0.82 4.07 10.38
CA CYS A 51 0.14 5.31 10.08
C CYS A 51 1.16 6.35 9.55
N ALA A 52 0.73 7.18 8.62
CA ALA A 52 1.54 8.24 8.02
C ALA A 52 0.64 9.40 7.56
N THR A 53 1.26 10.53 7.23
CA THR A 53 0.58 11.63 6.53
C THR A 53 0.57 11.34 5.02
N LYS A 54 -0.43 11.85 4.28
CA LYS A 54 -0.45 11.78 2.80
C LYS A 54 0.86 12.22 2.16
N LYS A 55 1.42 13.33 2.63
CA LYS A 55 2.67 13.89 2.12
C LYS A 55 3.86 12.96 2.36
N GLN A 56 3.96 12.37 3.55
CA GLN A 56 5.01 11.41 3.85
C GLN A 56 4.86 10.16 2.98
N CYS A 57 3.64 9.68 2.83
CA CYS A 57 3.35 8.48 2.05
C CYS A 57 3.69 8.66 0.57
N ALA A 58 3.30 9.80 -0.03
CA ALA A 58 3.64 10.16 -1.40
C ALA A 58 5.16 10.19 -1.63
N ARG A 59 5.91 10.86 -0.74
CA ARG A 59 7.38 10.90 -0.80
C ARG A 59 8.02 9.52 -0.72
N THR A 60 7.53 8.66 0.17
CA THR A 60 8.00 7.28 0.29
C THR A 60 7.71 6.49 -0.99
N ARG A 61 6.53 6.66 -1.60
CA ARG A 61 6.21 6.04 -2.89
C ARG A 61 7.12 6.53 -4.01
N GLU A 62 7.31 7.84 -4.15
CA GLU A 62 8.19 8.42 -5.16
C GLU A 62 9.61 7.87 -5.06
N LYS A 63 10.10 7.65 -3.84
CA LYS A 63 11.42 7.05 -3.58
C LYS A 63 11.48 5.57 -3.93
N ASN A 64 10.49 4.77 -3.48
CA ASN A 64 10.59 3.31 -3.51
C ASN A 64 10.05 2.71 -4.81
N MET A 65 8.94 3.23 -5.34
CA MET A 65 8.26 2.65 -6.51
C MET A 65 9.11 2.52 -7.78
N PRO A 66 10.08 3.42 -8.10
CA PRO A 66 11.00 3.21 -9.22
C PRO A 66 11.84 1.92 -9.11
N TYR A 67 12.06 1.43 -7.89
CA TYR A 67 12.81 0.21 -7.59
C TYR A 67 11.90 -0.98 -7.27
N CYS A 68 10.59 -0.88 -7.51
CA CYS A 68 9.63 -1.95 -7.24
C CYS A 68 9.60 -2.92 -8.44
N THR A 69 10.64 -3.73 -8.60
CA THR A 69 10.82 -4.62 -9.77
C THR A 69 10.39 -6.07 -9.53
N HIS A 70 10.35 -6.52 -8.27
CA HIS A 70 10.07 -7.91 -7.89
C HIS A 70 11.09 -8.93 -8.45
N ILE A 71 12.27 -8.49 -8.89
CA ILE A 71 13.33 -9.35 -9.42
C ILE A 71 14.09 -9.99 -8.24
N TRP A 72 14.10 -11.31 -8.17
CA TRP A 72 14.59 -12.06 -6.99
C TRP A 72 16.09 -11.89 -6.69
N TYR A 73 16.94 -11.63 -7.69
CA TYR A 73 18.39 -11.45 -7.48
C TYR A 73 18.77 -9.99 -7.21
N GLU A 74 17.89 -9.03 -7.53
CA GLU A 74 18.09 -7.61 -7.25
C GLU A 74 17.51 -7.24 -5.88
N ASP A 75 17.97 -6.14 -5.31
CA ASP A 75 17.30 -5.55 -4.16
C ASP A 75 16.18 -4.65 -4.69
N TRP A 76 15.00 -4.77 -4.11
CA TRP A 76 13.85 -3.97 -4.52
C TRP A 76 13.03 -3.55 -3.31
N SER A 77 12.27 -2.47 -3.49
CA SER A 77 11.41 -1.91 -2.46
C SER A 77 10.14 -1.39 -3.10
N CYS A 78 9.01 -1.69 -2.49
CA CYS A 78 7.72 -1.20 -2.94
C CYS A 78 7.00 -0.50 -1.78
N SER A 79 6.14 0.45 -2.12
CA SER A 79 5.37 1.17 -1.11
C SER A 79 3.98 1.53 -1.59
N GLU A 80 3.02 1.44 -0.69
CA GLU A 80 1.63 1.76 -0.97
C GLU A 80 1.02 2.62 0.14
N CYS A 81 0.13 3.52 -0.29
CA CYS A 81 -0.70 4.37 0.54
C CYS A 81 -2.16 3.96 0.38
N CYS A 82 -2.88 3.70 1.47
CA CYS A 82 -4.32 3.53 1.44
C CYS A 82 -4.99 4.36 2.54
N GLN A 83 -6.28 4.65 2.36
CA GLN A 83 -7.11 5.37 3.32
C GLN A 83 -8.31 4.50 3.71
N GLY A 84 -8.59 4.40 5.01
CA GLY A 84 -9.65 3.56 5.56
C GLY A 84 -9.16 2.73 6.74
N ASP A 85 -10.09 2.17 7.51
CA ASP A 85 -9.71 1.33 8.64
C ASP A 85 -9.09 0.01 8.15
N ARG A 86 -7.92 -0.32 8.71
CA ARG A 86 -7.13 -1.54 8.38
C ARG A 86 -6.98 -1.80 6.87
N CYS A 87 -6.98 -0.75 6.04
CA CYS A 87 -6.99 -0.87 4.58
C CYS A 87 -5.75 -1.61 4.03
N ASN A 88 -4.65 -1.62 4.77
CA ASN A 88 -3.42 -2.31 4.42
C ASN A 88 -3.27 -3.67 5.11
N TYR A 89 -4.36 -4.40 5.31
CA TYR A 89 -4.32 -5.80 5.72
C TYR A 89 -3.45 -6.64 4.77
N TYR A 90 -3.64 -6.46 3.46
CA TYR A 90 -2.76 -6.97 2.42
C TYR A 90 -1.57 -6.02 2.17
N VAL A 91 -0.49 -6.52 1.58
CA VAL A 91 0.79 -5.79 1.47
C VAL A 91 0.74 -4.72 0.39
N ILE A 92 0.44 -5.13 -0.84
CA ILE A 92 0.21 -4.22 -1.95
C ILE A 92 -1.08 -4.63 -2.62
N ASN A 93 -2.08 -3.75 -2.61
CA ASN A 93 -3.29 -3.94 -3.38
C ASN A 93 -3.15 -3.13 -4.67
N SER A 94 -2.89 -3.79 -5.80
CA SER A 94 -2.90 -3.12 -7.11
C SER A 94 -4.31 -2.74 -7.57
N SER A 95 -5.20 -2.39 -6.65
CA SER A 95 -6.51 -1.85 -6.97
C SER A 95 -6.30 -0.45 -7.54
N SER A 96 -6.31 -0.36 -8.87
CA SER A 96 -6.51 0.93 -9.53
C SER A 96 -7.78 1.55 -8.97
N LEU A 97 -7.70 2.80 -8.52
CA LEU A 97 -8.89 3.61 -8.24
C LEU A 97 -9.67 3.72 -9.55
N GLN A 98 -10.64 2.84 -9.74
CA GLN A 98 -11.52 2.90 -10.89
C GLN A 98 -12.32 4.19 -10.77
N LYS A 99 -12.02 5.16 -11.62
CA LYS A 99 -12.78 6.40 -11.70
C LYS A 99 -14.13 6.04 -12.31
N VAL A 100 -15.18 6.11 -11.49
CA VAL A 100 -16.55 5.95 -11.98
C VAL A 100 -16.85 7.12 -12.91
N SER A 101 -17.29 6.82 -14.14
CA SER A 101 -17.67 7.84 -15.10
C SER A 101 -18.97 8.51 -14.65
N ILE A 102 -18.95 9.84 -14.49
CA ILE A 102 -20.12 10.65 -14.15
C ILE A 102 -21.24 10.47 -15.18
N ALA A 103 -20.89 10.24 -16.46
CA ALA A 103 -21.86 10.01 -17.52
C ALA A 103 -22.70 8.75 -17.29
N VAL A 104 -22.10 7.68 -16.73
CA VAL A 104 -22.83 6.43 -16.42
C VAL A 104 -23.83 6.66 -15.28
N VAL A 105 -23.46 7.44 -14.27
CA VAL A 105 -24.34 7.79 -13.14
C VAL A 105 -25.52 8.63 -13.61
N ILE A 106 -25.26 9.65 -14.45
CA ILE A 106 -26.32 10.50 -15.01
C ILE A 106 -27.24 9.69 -15.93
N GLY A 107 -26.68 8.83 -16.79
CA GLY A 107 -27.46 7.98 -17.67
C GLY A 107 -28.40 7.03 -16.91
N ALA A 108 -27.93 6.42 -15.83
CA ALA A 108 -28.76 5.57 -14.96
C ALA A 108 -29.91 6.36 -14.30
N PHE A 109 -29.64 7.59 -13.86
CA PHE A 109 -30.67 8.48 -13.29
C PHE A 109 -31.73 8.87 -14.32
N ILE A 110 -31.32 9.23 -15.54
CA ILE A 110 -32.24 9.60 -16.62
C ILE A 110 -33.11 8.40 -17.02
N TYR A 111 -32.52 7.21 -17.13
CA TYR A 111 -33.27 5.99 -17.44
C TYR A 111 -34.35 5.69 -16.39
N GLN A 112 -34.05 5.84 -15.09
CA GLN A 112 -35.06 5.65 -14.06
C GLN A 112 -36.18 6.69 -14.15
N LEU A 113 -35.86 7.97 -14.40
CA LEU A 113 -36.87 9.01 -14.58
C LEU A 113 -37.79 8.73 -15.78
N LEU A 114 -37.23 8.22 -16.88
CA LEU A 114 -37.99 7.84 -18.08
C LEU A 114 -38.83 6.55 -17.93
N MET A 115 -38.55 5.73 -16.92
CA MET A 115 -39.33 4.53 -16.62
C MET A 115 -40.43 4.80 -15.57
N ILE A 116 -40.38 5.96 -14.90
CA ILE A 116 -41.37 6.41 -13.92
C ILE A 116 -42.46 7.27 -14.58
N TYR A 117 -42.16 7.90 -15.72
CA TYR A 117 -43.10 8.62 -16.60
C TYR A 117 -43.50 7.77 -17.80
#